data_AF-A0A7L5ZEK9-F1
#
_entry.id   AF-A0A7L5ZEK9-F1
#
_cell.length_a   1.000
_cell.length_b   1.000
_cell.length_c   1.000
_cell.angle_alpha   90.00
_cell.angle_beta   90.00
_cell.angle_gamma   90.00
#
_symmetry.space_group_name_H-M   'P 1'
#
loop_
_entity.id
_entity.type
_entity.pdbx_description
1 polymer ?
#
loop_
_entity_poly.entity_id
_entity_poly.type
_entity_poly.pdbx_seq_one_letter_code
_entity_poly.pdbx_strand_id
1 'polypeptide(L)'
;MASWSFRSRPVTPALVEGAELVLTMEFAHQMKLLDRWPELAGRVFGLAQLAMAGPEVLDRTSLAAELPPNGMSLDVADPYGRGRRAALDCANEMDRLILGCLPIWERILTYG
;
A
#
# COMPACT_ATOMS: atom_id res chain seq x y z
N MET A 1 -8.92 13.82 -23.36
CA MET A 1 -7.81 13.14 -22.65
C MET A 1 -7.66 13.83 -21.31
N ALA A 2 -7.97 13.15 -20.21
CA ALA A 2 -7.81 13.74 -18.87
C ALA A 2 -6.33 14.03 -18.62
N SER A 3 -5.98 15.27 -18.29
CA SER A 3 -4.64 15.61 -17.81
C SER A 3 -4.54 15.20 -16.34
N TRP A 4 -3.96 14.04 -16.07
CA TRP A 4 -3.63 13.64 -14.72
C TRP A 4 -2.46 14.48 -14.23
N SER A 5 -2.73 15.49 -13.40
CA SER A 5 -1.67 16.27 -12.75
C SER A 5 -1.25 15.58 -11.46
N PHE A 6 -0.06 14.97 -11.45
CA PHE A 6 0.58 14.51 -10.22
C PHE A 6 1.53 15.59 -9.71
N ARG A 7 1.51 15.85 -8.40
CA ARG A 7 2.49 16.72 -7.73
C ARG A 7 2.99 16.01 -6.49
N SER A 8 4.31 15.80 -6.44
CA SER A 8 4.98 15.27 -5.26
C SER A 8 4.67 16.14 -4.04
N ARG A 9 4.43 15.49 -2.90
CA ARG A 9 4.17 16.14 -1.62
C ARG A 9 4.80 15.30 -0.48
N PRO A 10 5.32 15.95 0.56
CA PRO A 10 5.76 15.23 1.74
C PRO A 10 4.59 14.55 2.45
N VAL A 11 4.86 13.44 3.13
CA VAL A 11 3.88 12.83 4.05
C VAL A 11 3.77 13.72 5.29
N THR A 12 2.55 14.05 5.68
CA THR A 12 2.26 14.93 6.82
C THR A 12 1.24 14.26 7.75
N PRO A 13 1.16 14.66 9.04
CA PRO A 13 0.16 14.11 9.97
C PRO A 13 -1.26 14.22 9.42
N ALA A 14 -1.65 15.38 8.90
CA ALA A 14 -2.97 15.60 8.31
C ALA A 14 -3.29 14.66 7.13
N LEU A 15 -2.28 14.24 6.37
CA LEU A 15 -2.46 13.29 5.27
C LEU A 15 -2.72 11.86 5.78
N VAL A 16 -2.02 11.44 6.83
CA VAL A 16 -2.15 10.08 7.38
C VAL A 16 -3.34 9.94 8.32
N GLU A 17 -3.72 11.00 9.05
CA GLU A 17 -4.91 11.01 9.92
C GLU A 17 -6.20 10.85 9.13
N GLY A 18 -6.29 11.50 7.96
CA GLY A 18 -7.44 11.37 7.06
C GLY A 18 -7.45 10.07 6.24
N ALA A 19 -6.42 9.24 6.34
CA ALA A 19 -6.32 7.99 5.59
C ALA A 19 -6.86 6.82 6.44
N GLU A 20 -7.85 6.12 5.89
CA GLU A 20 -8.33 4.86 6.46
C GLU A 20 -7.30 3.74 6.31
N LEU A 21 -6.47 3.84 5.28
CA LEU A 21 -5.44 2.90 4.92
C LEU A 21 -4.26 3.63 4.28
N VAL A 22 -3.04 3.23 4.65
CA VAL A 22 -1.79 3.71 4.07
C VAL A 22 -1.04 2.52 3.49
N LEU A 23 -0.83 2.56 2.18
CA LEU A 23 -0.16 1.49 1.43
C LEU A 23 1.24 1.92 1.04
N THR A 24 2.22 1.16 1.49
CA THR A 24 3.63 1.44 1.22
C THR A 24 4.16 0.57 0.10
N MET A 25 5.07 1.12 -0.69
CA MET A 25 5.72 0.38 -1.79
C MET A 25 6.86 -0.51 -1.29
N GLU A 26 7.47 -0.17 -0.16
CA GLU A 26 8.57 -0.94 0.44
C GLU A 26 8.38 -1.08 1.95
N PHE A 27 8.97 -2.12 2.52
CA PHE A 27 9.02 -2.35 3.95
C PHE A 27 9.73 -1.20 4.70
N ALA A 28 10.79 -0.64 4.11
CA ALA A 28 11.47 0.52 4.69
C ALA A 28 10.57 1.75 4.82
N HIS A 29 9.61 1.94 3.90
CA HIS A 29 8.62 3.01 4.00
C HIS A 29 7.65 2.78 5.17
N GLN A 30 7.19 1.54 5.36
CA GLN A 30 6.32 1.17 6.49
C GLN A 30 7.03 1.42 7.83
N MET A 31 8.28 0.98 7.95
CA MET A 31 9.07 1.19 9.17
C MET A 31 9.28 2.67 9.48
N LYS A 32 9.59 3.50 8.47
CA LYS A 32 9.72 4.96 8.66
C LYS A 32 8.42 5.61 9.12
N LEU A 33 7.27 5.16 8.62
CA LEU A 33 5.97 5.68 9.05
C LEU A 33 5.65 5.27 10.49
N LEU A 34 5.89 4.01 10.86
CA LEU A 34 5.60 3.51 12.20
C LEU A 34 6.57 4.03 13.27
N ASP A 35 7.84 4.28 12.91
CA ASP A 35 8.80 4.97 13.78
C ASP A 35 8.36 6.41 14.05
N ARG A 36 7.79 7.07 13.03
CA ARG A 36 7.33 8.45 13.14
C ARG A 36 5.95 8.59 13.82
N TRP A 37 5.03 7.68 13.53
CA TRP A 37 3.63 7.68 13.96
C TRP A 37 3.19 6.25 14.35
N PRO A 38 3.54 5.78 15.56
CA PRO A 38 3.21 4.45 16.03
C PRO A 38 1.70 4.14 16.05
N GLU A 39 0.86 5.16 16.21
CA GLU A 39 -0.60 5.09 16.21
C GLU A 39 -1.21 4.71 14.85
N LEU A 40 -0.39 4.66 13.80
CA LEU A 40 -0.78 4.12 12.50
C LEU A 40 -0.65 2.60 12.44
N ALA A 41 -0.17 1.95 13.51
CA ALA A 41 -0.19 0.50 13.63
C ALA A 41 -1.62 -0.02 13.42
N GLY A 42 -1.77 -0.93 12.44
CA GLY A 42 -3.06 -1.46 12.00
C GLY A 42 -3.73 -0.71 10.84
N ARG A 43 -3.13 0.39 10.35
CA ARG A 43 -3.58 1.11 9.14
C ARG A 43 -2.49 1.24 8.08
N VAL A 44 -1.23 0.93 8.40
CA VAL A 44 -0.10 0.98 7.44
C VAL A 44 0.34 -0.43 7.08
N PHE A 45 0.27 -0.76 5.79
CA PHE A 45 0.61 -2.06 5.24
C PHE A 45 1.41 -1.93 3.93
N GLY A 46 2.16 -2.96 3.56
CA GLY A 46 2.74 -3.05 2.22
C GLY A 46 1.66 -3.29 1.17
N LEU A 47 1.79 -2.69 -0.02
CA LEU A 47 0.84 -2.95 -1.12
C LEU A 47 0.84 -4.44 -1.51
N ALA A 48 2.02 -5.05 -1.67
CA ALA A 48 2.11 -6.46 -2.00
C ALA A 48 1.68 -7.37 -0.83
N GLN A 49 1.94 -6.95 0.41
CA GLN A 49 1.42 -7.63 1.61
C GLN A 49 -0.10 -7.68 1.59
N LEU A 50 -0.77 -6.57 1.27
CA LEU A 50 -2.22 -6.52 1.17
C LEU A 50 -2.76 -7.34 0.00
N ALA A 51 -2.06 -7.37 -1.15
CA ALA A 51 -2.46 -8.18 -2.30
C ALA A 51 -2.39 -9.69 -2.05
N MET A 52 -1.70 -10.12 -0.98
CA MET A 52 -1.72 -11.52 -0.52
C MET A 52 -2.91 -11.85 0.37
N ALA A 53 -3.72 -10.86 0.76
CA ALA A 53 -4.90 -11.08 1.58
C ALA A 53 -5.86 -12.05 0.89
N GLY A 54 -6.23 -13.10 1.61
CA GLY A 54 -7.26 -14.03 1.17
C GLY A 54 -8.66 -13.46 1.41
N PRO A 55 -9.69 -14.16 0.89
CA PRO A 55 -11.09 -13.84 1.15
C PRO A 55 -11.50 -14.01 2.63
N GLU A 56 -10.61 -14.53 3.46
CA GLU A 56 -10.83 -14.70 4.90
C GLU A 56 -10.87 -13.36 5.65
N VAL A 57 -10.18 -12.32 5.12
CA VAL A 57 -10.17 -10.97 5.71
C VAL A 57 -11.58 -10.42 5.79
N LEU A 58 -12.12 -10.37 7.00
CA LEU A 58 -13.51 -9.99 7.25
C LEU A 58 -13.72 -8.49 7.04
N ASP A 59 -12.84 -7.66 7.61
CA ASP A 59 -12.94 -6.21 7.58
C ASP A 59 -11.57 -5.53 7.74
N ARG A 60 -11.57 -4.19 7.76
CA ARG A 60 -10.35 -3.38 7.89
C ARG A 60 -9.66 -3.57 9.25
N THR A 61 -10.41 -3.78 10.31
CA THR A 61 -9.86 -3.87 11.68
C THR A 61 -9.11 -5.18 11.92
N SER A 62 -9.44 -6.23 11.15
CA SER A 62 -8.78 -7.54 11.24
C SER A 62 -7.49 -7.65 10.41
N LEU A 63 -7.23 -6.73 9.47
CA LEU A 63 -6.06 -6.74 8.58
C LEU A 63 -4.73 -6.95 9.31
N ALA A 64 -4.52 -6.25 10.43
CA ALA A 64 -3.27 -6.32 11.18
C ALA A 64 -2.99 -7.72 11.77
N ALA A 65 -4.05 -8.45 12.10
CA ALA A 65 -3.95 -9.78 12.69
C ALA A 65 -3.87 -10.88 11.62
N GLU A 66 -4.49 -10.65 10.46
CA GLU A 66 -4.65 -11.67 9.42
C GLU A 66 -3.60 -11.61 8.31
N LEU A 67 -3.02 -10.44 8.05
CA LEU A 67 -1.99 -10.31 7.03
C LEU A 67 -0.68 -10.97 7.49
N PRO A 68 0.03 -11.65 6.57
CA PRO A 68 1.37 -12.13 6.87
C PRO A 68 2.30 -10.95 7.18
N PRO A 69 3.40 -11.17 7.93
CA PRO A 69 4.39 -10.12 8.16
C PRO A 69 4.91 -9.53 6.85
N ASN A 70 5.06 -8.21 6.80
CA ASN A 70 5.72 -7.57 5.67
C ASN A 70 7.25 -7.79 5.71
N GLY A 71 7.91 -7.62 4.57
CA GLY A 71 9.36 -7.72 4.46
C GLY A 71 9.85 -7.36 3.07
N MET A 72 11.18 -7.32 2.90
CA MET A 72 11.82 -6.89 1.65
C MET A 72 11.44 -7.75 0.43
N SER A 73 11.01 -9.00 0.65
CA SER A 73 10.52 -9.88 -0.42
C SER A 73 9.20 -9.41 -1.04
N LEU A 74 8.53 -8.45 -0.41
CA LEU A 74 7.25 -7.86 -0.83
C LEU A 74 7.42 -6.39 -1.28
N ASP A 75 8.65 -5.93 -1.47
CA ASP A 75 8.92 -4.59 -1.99
C ASP A 75 8.60 -4.52 -3.48
N VAL A 76 7.90 -3.45 -3.87
CA VAL A 76 7.68 -3.10 -5.27
C VAL A 76 8.99 -2.55 -5.83
N ALA A 77 9.41 -3.02 -7.01
CA ALA A 77 10.68 -2.62 -7.57
C ALA A 77 10.72 -1.12 -7.94
N ASP A 78 11.66 -0.36 -7.38
CA ASP A 78 11.85 1.06 -7.70
C ASP A 78 12.45 1.25 -9.13
N PRO A 79 11.74 1.92 -10.05
CA PRO A 79 12.22 2.16 -11.40
C PRO A 79 13.12 3.40 -11.52
N TYR A 80 13.33 4.18 -10.46
CA TYR A 80 14.00 5.48 -10.52
C TYR A 80 15.41 5.37 -11.14
N GLY A 81 15.66 6.14 -12.20
CA GLY A 81 16.94 6.16 -12.91
C GLY A 81 17.24 4.92 -13.77
N ARG A 82 16.30 3.97 -13.93
CA ARG A 82 16.53 2.68 -14.62
C ARG A 82 15.95 2.59 -16.03
N GLY A 83 15.44 3.70 -16.55
CA GLY A 83 14.93 3.82 -17.92
C GLY A 83 13.50 3.32 -18.11
N ARG A 84 13.01 3.41 -19.36
CA ARG A 84 11.59 3.21 -19.70
C ARG A 84 11.08 1.81 -19.40
N ARG A 85 11.91 0.78 -19.58
CA ARG A 85 11.50 -0.61 -19.37
C ARG A 85 11.20 -0.87 -17.90
N ALA A 86 12.09 -0.47 -17.00
CA ALA A 86 11.87 -0.58 -15.56
C ALA A 86 10.62 0.17 -15.10
N ALA A 87 10.37 1.37 -15.62
CA ALA A 87 9.16 2.13 -15.32
C ALA A 87 7.88 1.39 -15.75
N LEU A 88 7.88 0.75 -16.93
CA LEU A 88 6.76 -0.04 -17.40
C LEU A 88 6.58 -1.33 -16.58
N ASP A 89 7.66 -2.01 -16.22
CA ASP A 89 7.61 -3.21 -15.40
C ASP A 89 7.05 -2.90 -13.99
N CYS A 90 7.48 -1.80 -13.38
CA CYS A 90 6.93 -1.29 -12.12
C CYS A 90 5.44 -0.93 -12.25
N ALA A 91 5.03 -0.24 -13.33
CA ALA A 91 3.62 0.05 -13.57
C ALA A 91 2.76 -1.22 -13.69
N ASN A 92 3.22 -2.20 -14.45
CA ASN A 92 2.54 -3.49 -14.57
C ASN A 92 2.49 -4.26 -13.24
N GLU A 93 3.52 -4.15 -12.41
CA GLU A 93 3.54 -4.72 -11.07
C GLU A 93 2.49 -4.06 -10.17
N MET A 94 2.46 -2.72 -10.13
CA MET A 94 1.44 -1.98 -9.38
C MET A 94 0.02 -2.35 -9.82
N ASP A 95 -0.23 -2.45 -11.13
CA ASP A 95 -1.54 -2.86 -11.66
C ASP A 95 -1.94 -4.25 -11.16
N ARG A 96 -1.03 -5.24 -11.19
CA ARG A 96 -1.31 -6.59 -10.68
C ARG A 96 -1.62 -6.57 -9.19
N LEU A 97 -0.86 -5.82 -8.38
CA LEU A 97 -1.06 -5.77 -6.93
C LEU A 97 -2.37 -5.08 -6.57
N ILE A 98 -2.69 -3.95 -7.22
CA ILE A 98 -3.94 -3.21 -7.00
C ILE A 98 -5.15 -4.09 -7.38
N LEU A 99 -5.08 -4.80 -8.51
CA LEU A 99 -6.11 -5.73 -8.93
C LEU A 99 -6.20 -6.95 -8.01
N GLY A 100 -5.07 -7.43 -7.48
CA GLY A 100 -5.02 -8.52 -6.50
C GLY A 100 -5.74 -8.19 -5.19
N CYS A 101 -5.83 -6.91 -4.84
CA CYS A 101 -6.57 -6.45 -3.66
C CYS A 101 -8.10 -6.33 -3.90
N LEU A 102 -8.60 -6.49 -5.14
CA LEU A 102 -10.04 -6.38 -5.44
C LEU A 102 -10.95 -7.23 -4.55
N PRO A 103 -10.63 -8.50 -4.24
CA PRO A 103 -11.48 -9.34 -3.40
C PRO A 103 -11.72 -8.79 -1.99
N ILE A 104 -10.82 -7.91 -1.50
CA ILE A 104 -10.91 -7.33 -0.16
C ILE A 104 -11.26 -5.84 -0.17
N TRP A 105 -11.11 -5.11 -1.29
CA TRP A 105 -11.46 -3.68 -1.37
C TRP A 105 -12.89 -3.41 -0.91
N GLU A 106 -13.86 -4.20 -1.39
CA GLU A 106 -15.27 -4.02 -1.00
C GLU A 106 -15.48 -4.21 0.51
N ARG A 107 -14.71 -5.10 1.13
CA ARG A 107 -14.84 -5.45 2.55
C ARG A 107 -14.23 -4.38 3.44
N ILE A 108 -13.13 -3.77 3.01
CA ILE A 108 -12.42 -2.75 3.81
C ILE A 108 -12.85 -1.31 3.51
N LEU A 109 -13.51 -1.05 2.37
CA LEU A 109 -13.99 0.27 1.97
C LEU A 109 -15.51 0.48 2.15
N THR A 110 -16.33 -0.57 2.18
CA THR A 110 -17.81 -0.45 2.25
C THR A 110 -18.37 -0.60 3.66
N TYR A 111 -17.62 -1.24 4.57
CA TYR A 111 -18.04 -1.50 5.96
C TYR A 111 -17.21 -0.72 6.99
N GLY A 112 -16.65 0.42 6.58
CA GLY A 112 -15.80 1.30 7.38
C GLY A 112 -16.54 2.41 8.10
#